data_AF-A0A2V3ISQ2-F1
#
_entry.id   AF-A0A2V3ISQ2-F1
#
_cell.length_a   1.000
_cell.length_b   1.000
_cell.length_c   1.000
_cell.angle_alpha   90.00
_cell.angle_beta   90.00
_cell.angle_gamma   90.00
#
_symmetry.space_group_name_H-M   'P 1'
#
loop_
_entity.id
_entity.type
_entity.pdbx_description
1 polymer ?
#
loop_
_entity_poly.entity_id
_entity_poly.type
_entity_poly.pdbx_seq_one_letter_code
_entity_poly.pdbx_strand_id
1 'polypeptide(L)'
;MQIVSDVVLAPFTKPKGISKHPFCVGSTQLNSEYKTIKDVKFPEIDRHFFAFVQGARAAKLPISSSSLHHRAVHILDRLPNTDQDETLLEKMKFFSASPSWVTGIAKRHALRSVRLHGEGCSVSVKDVSLDICKLCKKLLDYKYAWIFNMGETGLFFRLFPKRSYILPGEDKHRIRGTKDMKAKARVTL
;
A
#
# COMPACT_ATOMS: atom_id res chain seq x y z
N MET A 1 49.57 1.82 -28.39
CA MET A 1 48.31 2.12 -27.69
C MET A 1 47.91 0.85 -26.94
N GLN A 2 48.20 0.67 -25.65
CA GLN A 2 47.39 1.12 -24.49
C GLN A 2 45.91 0.65 -24.64
N ILE A 3 45.26 -0.10 -23.75
CA ILE A 3 45.34 -0.21 -22.28
C ILE A 3 44.82 -1.59 -21.81
N VAL A 4 45.42 -2.08 -20.73
CA VAL A 4 45.05 -3.19 -19.82
C VAL A 4 43.65 -3.06 -19.17
N SER A 5 43.05 -4.17 -18.75
CA SER A 5 42.45 -4.29 -17.40
C SER A 5 42.03 -5.73 -17.10
N ASP A 6 42.84 -6.35 -16.26
CA ASP A 6 42.55 -7.58 -15.53
C ASP A 6 41.34 -7.41 -14.60
N VAL A 7 40.39 -8.34 -14.67
CA VAL A 7 39.45 -8.59 -13.57
C VAL A 7 39.79 -9.94 -12.99
N VAL A 8 40.52 -9.91 -11.87
CA VAL A 8 40.81 -11.07 -11.04
C VAL A 8 39.50 -11.56 -10.43
N LEU A 9 39.00 -12.70 -10.91
CA LEU A 9 37.93 -13.46 -10.29
C LEU A 9 38.43 -14.04 -8.96
N ALA A 10 37.94 -13.53 -7.84
CA ALA A 10 38.17 -14.13 -6.53
C ALA A 10 37.58 -15.56 -6.47
N PRO A 11 38.25 -16.53 -5.80
CA PRO A 11 37.80 -17.92 -5.79
C PRO A 11 36.49 -18.10 -5.01
N PHE A 12 35.58 -18.84 -5.62
CA PHE A 12 34.26 -19.20 -5.11
C PHE A 12 34.40 -20.00 -3.79
N THR A 13 34.01 -19.41 -2.66
CA THR A 13 33.91 -20.14 -1.40
C THR A 13 32.61 -20.94 -1.37
N LYS A 14 32.70 -22.27 -1.32
CA LYS A 14 31.52 -23.14 -1.14
C LYS A 14 30.89 -22.85 0.24
N PRO A 15 29.58 -22.57 0.35
CA PRO A 15 28.94 -22.51 1.65
C PRO A 15 28.90 -23.92 2.27
N LYS A 16 29.33 -24.01 3.53
CA LYS A 16 29.28 -25.22 4.36
C LYS A 16 27.83 -25.70 4.50
N GLY A 17 27.64 -27.02 4.45
CA GLY A 17 26.33 -27.67 4.47
C GLY A 17 25.44 -27.24 5.62
N ILE A 18 24.18 -26.93 5.32
CA ILE A 18 23.14 -26.70 6.31
C ILE A 18 22.34 -28.00 6.44
N SER A 19 22.36 -28.58 7.64
CA SER A 19 21.56 -29.72 8.04
C SER A 19 20.08 -29.43 7.85
N LYS A 20 19.38 -30.31 7.13
CA LYS A 20 17.91 -30.28 7.02
C LYS A 20 17.30 -30.68 8.37
N HIS A 21 16.87 -29.71 9.17
CA HIS A 21 15.86 -29.94 10.22
C HIS A 21 14.49 -29.51 9.69
N PRO A 22 13.44 -30.34 9.85
CA PRO A 22 12.08 -29.98 9.44
C PRO A 22 11.41 -29.23 10.59
N PHE A 23 11.01 -27.97 10.38
CA PHE A 23 10.11 -27.30 11.31
C PHE A 23 9.01 -26.49 10.60
N CYS A 24 7.86 -27.15 10.55
CA CYS A 24 6.45 -26.74 10.57
C CYS A 24 5.97 -25.38 10.00
N VAL A 25 5.26 -25.52 8.88
CA VAL A 25 3.87 -25.06 8.58
C VAL A 25 3.46 -23.65 9.03
N GLY A 26 3.47 -22.74 8.04
CA GLY A 26 2.79 -21.45 8.06
C GLY A 26 3.25 -20.66 6.85
N SER A 27 2.62 -20.89 5.68
CA SER A 27 3.04 -20.36 4.38
C SER A 27 2.88 -18.84 4.29
N THR A 28 3.79 -18.09 4.90
CA THR A 28 4.04 -16.69 4.54
C THR A 28 4.90 -16.72 3.29
N GLN A 29 4.31 -16.54 2.12
CA GLN A 29 5.04 -16.44 0.85
C GLN A 29 5.95 -15.21 0.90
N LEU A 30 7.19 -15.39 1.36
CA LEU A 30 8.25 -14.41 1.21
C LEU A 30 8.54 -14.25 -0.29
N ASN A 31 8.74 -13.02 -0.74
CA ASN A 31 9.04 -12.75 -2.15
C ASN A 31 10.30 -13.54 -2.60
N SER A 32 10.15 -14.42 -3.60
CA SER A 32 11.19 -15.30 -4.13
C SER A 32 12.26 -14.58 -4.96
N GLU A 33 12.08 -13.29 -5.25
CA GLU A 33 13.03 -12.47 -6.02
C GLU A 33 14.34 -12.16 -5.25
N TYR A 34 14.39 -12.40 -3.94
CA TYR A 34 15.58 -12.13 -3.13
C TYR A 34 16.58 -13.30 -3.14
N LYS A 35 17.82 -13.02 -3.52
CA LYS A 35 18.95 -13.98 -3.51
C LYS A 35 19.42 -14.37 -2.10
N THR A 36 18.99 -13.65 -1.06
CA THR A 36 19.38 -13.87 0.33
C THR A 36 18.15 -13.73 1.22
N ILE A 37 17.87 -14.75 2.02
CA ILE A 37 16.85 -14.70 3.06
C ILE A 37 17.46 -13.92 4.23
N LYS A 38 16.89 -12.74 4.52
CA LYS A 38 17.27 -11.96 5.71
C LYS A 38 16.27 -12.24 6.82
N ASP A 39 16.79 -12.48 8.02
CA ASP A 39 15.94 -12.63 9.20
C ASP A 39 15.13 -11.36 9.45
N VAL A 40 13.85 -11.57 9.80
CA VAL A 40 12.93 -10.48 10.11
C VAL A 40 13.27 -9.96 11.50
N LYS A 41 13.66 -8.68 11.60
CA LYS A 41 14.10 -8.04 12.85
C LYS A 41 13.03 -8.05 13.97
N PHE A 42 11.74 -8.03 13.59
CA PHE A 42 10.59 -7.97 14.50
C PHE A 42 9.47 -8.90 13.99
N PRO A 43 9.60 -10.23 14.16
CA PRO A 43 8.71 -11.20 13.52
C PRO A 43 7.26 -11.11 14.03
N GLU A 44 7.04 -10.83 15.32
CA GLU A 44 5.68 -10.70 15.87
C GLU A 44 4.94 -9.48 15.33
N ILE A 45 5.61 -8.32 15.26
CA ILE A 45 5.03 -7.11 14.67
C ILE A 45 4.71 -7.37 13.19
N ASP A 46 5.62 -8.04 12.48
CA ASP A 46 5.46 -8.38 11.06
C ASP A 46 4.23 -9.26 10.81
N ARG A 47 4.04 -10.30 11.64
CA ARG A 47 2.88 -11.20 11.60
C ARG A 47 1.56 -10.48 11.83
N HIS A 48 1.44 -9.72 12.92
CA HIS A 48 0.22 -8.97 13.24
C HIS A 48 -0.07 -7.87 12.21
N PHE A 49 0.97 -7.25 11.67
CA PHE A 49 0.87 -6.25 10.62
C PHE A 49 0.30 -6.85 9.34
N PHE A 50 0.82 -8.00 8.90
CA PHE A 50 0.33 -8.64 7.68
C PHE A 50 -1.12 -9.12 7.81
N ALA A 51 -1.49 -9.68 8.97
CA ALA A 51 -2.88 -10.05 9.26
C ALA A 51 -3.82 -8.84 9.20
N PHE A 52 -3.39 -7.68 9.71
CA PHE A 52 -4.16 -6.43 9.57
C PHE A 52 -4.33 -6.02 8.09
N VAL A 53 -3.27 -6.10 7.29
CA VAL A 53 -3.35 -5.77 5.85
C VAL A 53 -4.39 -6.67 5.18
N GLN A 54 -4.33 -7.98 5.41
CA GLN A 54 -5.29 -8.93 4.85
C GLN A 54 -6.73 -8.58 5.25
N GLY A 55 -6.98 -8.33 6.53
CA GLY A 55 -8.31 -7.95 7.03
C GLY A 55 -8.82 -6.63 6.43
N ALA A 56 -7.98 -5.61 6.37
CA ALA A 56 -8.34 -4.31 5.80
C ALA A 56 -8.64 -4.42 4.29
N ARG A 57 -7.88 -5.25 3.55
CA ARG A 57 -8.14 -5.50 2.13
C ARG A 57 -9.41 -6.33 1.89
N ALA A 58 -9.69 -7.32 2.74
CA ALA A 58 -10.94 -8.06 2.71
C ALA A 58 -12.16 -7.13 2.93
N ALA A 59 -12.03 -6.14 3.80
CA ALA A 59 -13.02 -5.08 4.02
C ALA A 59 -13.02 -3.99 2.94
N LYS A 60 -12.21 -4.13 1.87
CA LYS A 60 -12.04 -3.16 0.77
C LYS A 60 -11.60 -1.76 1.23
N LEU A 61 -10.94 -1.66 2.38
CA LEU A 61 -10.45 -0.39 2.91
C LEU A 61 -9.14 0.01 2.21
N PRO A 62 -8.96 1.30 1.87
CA PRO A 62 -7.71 1.80 1.34
C PRO A 62 -6.67 1.91 2.46
N ILE A 63 -5.46 1.41 2.19
CA ILE A 63 -4.37 1.33 3.18
C ILE A 63 -3.26 2.27 2.76
N SER A 64 -3.09 3.40 3.45
CA SER A 64 -1.98 4.32 3.21
C SER A 64 -0.73 3.93 3.98
N SER A 65 0.41 4.52 3.61
CA SER A 65 1.66 4.36 4.38
C SER A 65 1.54 4.88 5.81
N SER A 66 0.77 5.95 6.04
CA SER A 66 0.55 6.49 7.39
C SER A 66 -0.33 5.56 8.22
N SER A 67 -1.37 4.97 7.64
CA SER A 67 -2.19 3.94 8.32
C SER A 67 -1.35 2.74 8.73
N LEU A 68 -0.42 2.29 7.87
CA LEU A 68 0.52 1.22 8.19
C LEU A 68 1.49 1.60 9.32
N HIS A 69 2.03 2.82 9.28
CA HIS A 69 2.88 3.36 10.35
C HIS A 69 2.14 3.35 11.70
N HIS A 70 0.97 3.99 11.78
CA HIS A 70 0.18 4.06 13.02
C HIS A 70 -0.23 2.67 13.49
N ARG A 71 -0.57 1.76 12.57
CA ARG A 71 -0.92 0.40 12.94
C ARG A 71 0.26 -0.35 13.53
N ALA A 72 1.47 -0.17 13.02
CA ALA A 72 2.67 -0.81 13.56
C ALA A 72 3.00 -0.32 14.97
N VAL A 73 2.89 0.99 15.23
CA VAL A 73 3.02 1.56 16.58
C VAL A 73 1.96 0.98 17.51
N HIS A 74 0.70 0.98 17.09
CA HIS A 74 -0.39 0.44 17.89
C HIS A 74 -0.26 -1.08 18.14
N ILE A 75 0.33 -1.84 17.23
CA ILE A 75 0.64 -3.27 17.46
C ILE A 75 1.69 -3.39 18.55
N LEU A 76 2.76 -2.60 18.49
CA LEU A 76 3.80 -2.61 19.51
C LEU A 76 3.22 -2.33 20.91
N ASP A 77 2.37 -1.32 21.05
CA ASP A 77 1.75 -0.94 22.33
C ASP A 77 0.85 -2.04 22.93
N ARG A 78 0.36 -2.96 22.10
CA ARG A 78 -0.56 -4.04 22.50
C ARG A 78 0.11 -5.39 22.61
N LEU A 79 1.38 -5.52 22.22
CA LEU A 79 2.10 -6.76 22.44
C LEU A 79 2.25 -6.93 23.95
N PRO A 80 1.91 -8.09 24.52
CA PRO A 80 2.21 -8.36 25.91
C PRO A 80 3.72 -8.22 26.10
N ASN A 81 4.14 -7.51 27.15
CA ASN A 81 5.54 -7.51 27.57
C ASN A 81 5.93 -8.97 27.73
N THR A 82 6.78 -9.46 26.84
CA THR A 82 7.21 -10.85 26.91
C THR A 82 8.27 -10.87 28.01
N ASP A 83 7.84 -11.13 29.24
CA ASP A 83 8.69 -11.20 30.44
C ASP A 83 9.84 -12.23 30.34
N GLN A 84 9.91 -12.97 29.23
CA GLN A 84 10.79 -14.13 29.03
C GLN A 84 12.04 -13.81 28.20
N ASP A 85 12.17 -12.61 27.61
CA ASP A 85 13.35 -12.28 26.78
C ASP A 85 13.69 -10.77 26.86
N GLU A 86 14.45 -10.38 27.90
CA GLU A 86 14.94 -9.00 28.11
C GLU A 86 15.61 -8.43 26.86
N THR A 87 16.26 -9.28 26.06
CA THR A 87 16.91 -8.92 24.79
C THR A 87 15.94 -8.48 23.70
N LEU A 88 14.77 -9.13 23.61
CA LEU A 88 13.70 -8.73 22.69
C LEU A 88 13.00 -7.45 23.16
N LEU A 89 12.79 -7.33 24.47
CA LEU A 89 12.20 -6.13 25.07
C LEU A 89 13.07 -4.89 24.82
N GLU A 90 14.39 -5.00 25.01
CA GLU A 90 15.33 -3.93 24.67
C GLU A 90 15.34 -3.61 23.18
N LYS A 91 15.34 -4.62 22.30
CA LYS A 91 15.24 -4.38 20.83
C LYS A 91 13.93 -3.69 20.44
N MET A 92 12.83 -4.01 21.12
CA MET A 92 11.51 -3.42 20.89
C MET A 92 11.41 -1.97 21.38
N LYS A 93 12.13 -1.58 22.44
CA LYS A 93 12.21 -0.18 22.89
C LYS A 93 12.76 0.76 21.81
N PHE A 94 13.70 0.27 20.99
CA PHE A 94 14.26 1.04 19.87
C PHE A 94 13.48 0.86 18.55
N PHE A 95 12.33 0.18 18.58
CA PHE A 95 11.51 0.05 17.39
C PHE A 95 10.96 1.42 16.97
N SER A 96 11.13 1.73 15.69
CA SER A 96 10.45 2.85 15.05
C SER A 96 9.78 2.36 13.79
N ALA A 97 8.49 2.63 13.65
CA ALA A 97 7.70 2.34 12.45
C ALA A 97 8.07 3.29 11.29
N SER A 98 9.34 3.61 11.11
CA SER A 98 9.84 4.56 10.11
C SER A 98 9.31 4.26 8.69
N PRO A 99 9.23 5.26 7.80
CA PRO A 99 8.82 5.04 6.41
C PRO A 99 9.63 3.95 5.69
N SER A 100 10.92 3.86 5.99
CA SER A 100 11.82 2.81 5.47
C SER A 100 11.44 1.43 5.98
N TRP A 101 11.06 1.31 7.26
CA TRP A 101 10.57 0.05 7.82
C TRP A 101 9.25 -0.38 7.16
N VAL A 102 8.30 0.54 6.99
CA VAL A 102 7.01 0.29 6.28
C VAL A 102 7.27 -0.13 4.82
N THR A 103 8.22 0.51 4.15
CA THR A 103 8.61 0.13 2.79
C THR A 103 9.25 -1.26 2.76
N GLY A 104 10.06 -1.59 3.77
CA GLY A 104 10.70 -2.90 3.92
C GLY A 104 9.69 -4.02 4.11
N ILE A 105 8.71 -3.85 5.01
CA ILE A 105 7.65 -4.86 5.24
C ILE A 105 6.74 -5.01 4.02
N ALA A 106 6.40 -3.89 3.36
CA ALA A 106 5.64 -3.93 2.11
C ALA A 106 6.36 -4.76 1.04
N LYS A 107 7.69 -4.58 0.90
CA LYS A 107 8.51 -5.36 -0.03
C LYS A 107 8.57 -6.84 0.34
N ARG A 108 8.75 -7.18 1.62
CA ARG A 108 8.80 -8.59 2.09
C ARG A 108 7.53 -9.35 1.75
N HIS A 109 6.39 -8.72 1.94
CA HIS A 109 5.05 -9.28 1.66
C HIS A 109 4.55 -9.01 0.23
N ALA A 110 5.43 -8.56 -0.67
CA ALA A 110 5.10 -8.23 -2.06
C ALA A 110 3.89 -7.28 -2.22
N LEU A 111 3.66 -6.40 -1.24
CA LEU A 111 2.62 -5.38 -1.30
C LEU A 111 2.98 -4.31 -2.32
N ARG A 112 1.99 -3.91 -3.12
CA ARG A 112 2.18 -2.87 -4.15
C ARG A 112 1.38 -1.64 -3.80
N SER A 113 2.01 -0.47 -3.83
CA SER A 113 1.28 0.79 -3.72
C SER A 113 0.70 1.14 -5.08
N VAL A 114 -0.63 1.20 -5.19
CA VAL A 114 -1.34 1.59 -6.42
C VAL A 114 -2.09 2.89 -6.23
N ARG A 115 -2.22 3.65 -7.31
CA ARG A 115 -3.08 4.83 -7.34
C ARG A 115 -4.52 4.36 -7.43
N LEU A 116 -5.36 4.84 -6.52
CA LEU A 116 -6.78 4.55 -6.57
C LEU A 116 -7.42 5.50 -7.58
N HIS A 117 -8.11 4.94 -8.55
CA HIS A 117 -8.97 5.70 -9.46
C HIS A 117 -10.28 6.00 -8.74
N GLY A 118 -10.88 7.18 -8.95
CA GLY A 118 -12.19 7.47 -8.37
C GLY A 118 -13.26 6.48 -8.85
N GLU A 119 -14.48 6.62 -8.33
CA GLU A 119 -15.67 5.85 -8.72
C GLU A 119 -16.18 6.16 -10.16
N GLY A 120 -15.28 6.57 -11.07
CA GLY A 120 -15.67 6.86 -12.45
C GLY A 120 -16.16 5.59 -13.17
N CYS A 121 -17.16 5.76 -14.04
CA CYS A 121 -17.77 4.69 -14.85
C CYS A 121 -18.76 3.78 -14.09
N SER A 122 -19.37 4.24 -12.99
CA SER A 122 -20.50 3.54 -12.37
C SER A 122 -21.80 3.63 -13.19
N VAL A 123 -21.89 4.60 -14.09
CA VAL A 123 -23.08 4.84 -14.93
C VAL A 123 -22.82 4.36 -16.36
N SER A 124 -23.74 3.56 -16.89
CA SER A 124 -23.72 3.08 -18.27
C SER A 124 -23.87 4.25 -19.25
N VAL A 125 -23.01 4.31 -20.27
CA VAL A 125 -23.06 5.34 -21.32
C VAL A 125 -24.41 5.30 -22.06
N LYS A 126 -25.02 4.11 -22.20
CA LYS A 126 -26.34 3.98 -22.82
C LYS A 126 -27.39 4.75 -22.02
N ASP A 127 -27.35 4.65 -20.70
CA ASP A 127 -28.37 5.17 -19.79
C ASP A 127 -28.37 6.70 -19.78
N VAL A 128 -27.21 7.34 -20.00
CA VAL A 128 -27.08 8.81 -20.00
C VAL A 128 -27.01 9.44 -21.39
N SER A 129 -26.90 8.64 -22.46
CA SER A 129 -26.68 9.13 -23.83
C SER A 129 -27.74 10.14 -24.28
N LEU A 130 -29.01 9.87 -23.98
CA LEU A 130 -30.14 10.74 -24.32
C LEU A 130 -30.10 12.06 -23.55
N ASP A 131 -29.77 12.01 -22.26
CA ASP A 131 -29.72 13.21 -21.42
C ASP A 131 -28.53 14.10 -21.77
N ILE A 132 -27.39 13.50 -22.13
CA ILE A 132 -26.25 14.23 -22.71
C ILE A 132 -26.67 14.94 -24.01
N CYS A 133 -27.37 14.24 -24.92
CA CYS A 133 -27.82 14.85 -26.17
C CYS A 133 -28.79 16.03 -25.93
N LYS A 134 -29.75 15.86 -25.01
CA LYS A 134 -30.68 16.94 -24.60
C LYS A 134 -29.93 18.13 -24.01
N LEU A 135 -28.93 17.89 -23.15
CA LEU A 135 -28.10 18.94 -22.57
C LEU A 135 -27.32 19.68 -23.66
N CYS A 136 -26.65 18.96 -24.57
CA CYS A 136 -25.92 19.56 -25.68
C CYS A 136 -26.80 20.45 -26.54
N LYS A 137 -28.04 20.03 -26.87
CA LYS A 137 -28.99 20.87 -27.62
C LYS A 137 -29.33 22.16 -26.89
N LYS A 138 -29.59 22.10 -25.58
CA LYS A 138 -29.86 23.30 -24.77
C LYS A 138 -28.66 24.25 -24.68
N LEU A 139 -27.44 23.71 -24.71
CA LEU A 139 -26.22 24.51 -24.64
C LEU A 139 -25.91 25.27 -25.94
N LEU A 140 -26.50 24.89 -27.08
CA LEU A 140 -26.30 25.59 -28.37
C LEU A 140 -26.82 27.04 -28.33
N ASP A 141 -27.81 27.32 -27.49
CA ASP A 141 -28.39 28.66 -27.36
C ASP A 141 -27.49 29.62 -26.55
N TYR A 142 -26.43 29.11 -25.93
CA TYR A 142 -25.53 29.88 -25.09
C TYR A 142 -24.14 29.99 -25.73
N LYS A 143 -23.56 31.20 -25.67
CA LYS A 143 -22.14 31.39 -26.00
C LYS A 143 -21.28 30.64 -24.99
N TYR A 144 -20.21 30.00 -25.45
CA TYR A 144 -19.29 29.26 -24.58
C TYR A 144 -18.76 30.10 -23.40
N ALA A 145 -18.52 31.40 -23.61
CA ALA A 145 -18.08 32.34 -22.58
C ALA A 145 -19.10 32.57 -21.43
N TRP A 146 -20.36 32.15 -21.60
CA TRP A 146 -21.42 32.27 -20.60
C TRP A 146 -21.74 30.96 -19.89
N ILE A 147 -21.03 29.88 -20.24
CA ILE A 147 -21.17 28.58 -19.58
C ILE A 147 -20.15 28.53 -18.46
N PHE A 148 -20.57 28.94 -17.27
CA PHE A 148 -19.73 28.91 -16.08
C PHE A 148 -19.88 27.55 -15.38
N ASN A 149 -18.74 26.96 -14.99
CA ASN A 149 -18.76 25.82 -14.08
C ASN A 149 -19.01 26.33 -12.66
N MET A 150 -20.24 26.23 -12.18
CA MET A 150 -20.57 26.41 -10.77
C MET A 150 -20.12 25.16 -9.99
N GLY A 151 -18.80 25.06 -9.80
CA GLY A 151 -18.19 24.02 -9.00
C GLY A 151 -18.06 24.49 -7.55
N GLU A 152 -18.50 23.66 -6.61
CA GLU A 152 -18.29 23.90 -5.17
C GLU A 152 -16.80 23.77 -4.80
N THR A 153 -16.29 24.71 -4.00
CA THR A 153 -15.00 24.59 -3.33
C THR A 153 -15.15 23.67 -2.13
N GLY A 154 -14.34 22.62 -2.06
CA GLY A 154 -14.42 21.65 -0.97
C GLY A 154 -13.12 21.55 -0.18
N LEU A 155 -13.25 21.40 1.14
CA LEU A 155 -12.17 21.16 2.09
C LEU A 155 -11.70 19.70 2.03
N PHE A 156 -10.38 19.51 1.98
CA PHE A 156 -9.73 18.23 1.67
C PHE A 156 -9.31 17.40 2.90
N PHE A 157 -9.57 17.85 4.14
CA PHE A 157 -9.01 17.23 5.35
C PHE A 157 -9.65 15.89 5.76
N ARG A 158 -10.82 15.53 5.21
CA ARG A 158 -11.50 14.25 5.50
C ARG A 158 -11.34 13.18 4.42
N LEU A 159 -10.50 13.42 3.42
CA LEU A 159 -10.41 12.53 2.26
C LEU A 159 -9.63 11.26 2.57
N PHE A 160 -10.15 10.14 2.08
CA PHE A 160 -9.39 8.89 2.01
C PHE A 160 -8.12 9.05 1.15
N PRO A 161 -7.09 8.23 1.39
CA PRO A 161 -5.81 8.37 0.71
C PRO A 161 -5.93 8.11 -0.79
N LYS A 162 -5.15 8.85 -1.59
CA LYS A 162 -5.09 8.71 -3.06
C LYS A 162 -4.46 7.40 -3.53
N ARG A 163 -3.72 6.72 -2.65
CA ARG A 163 -3.01 5.48 -2.93
C ARG A 163 -3.34 4.45 -1.85
N SER A 164 -3.38 3.19 -2.24
CA SER A 164 -3.50 2.07 -1.33
C SER A 164 -2.40 1.06 -1.59
N TYR A 165 -1.89 0.44 -0.53
CA TYR A 165 -1.22 -0.85 -0.67
C TYR A 165 -2.25 -1.94 -1.00
N ILE A 166 -1.88 -2.84 -1.90
CA ILE A 166 -2.68 -3.99 -2.33
C ILE A 166 -1.87 -5.27 -2.14
N LEU A 167 -2.56 -6.38 -1.88
CA LEU A 167 -1.95 -7.69 -1.73
C LEU A 167 -1.37 -8.19 -3.07
N PRO A 168 -0.38 -9.10 -3.02
CA PRO A 168 0.01 -9.85 -4.21
C PRO A 168 -1.20 -10.61 -4.77
N GLY A 169 -1.38 -10.58 -6.09
CA GLY A 169 -2.53 -11.18 -6.76
C GLY A 169 -3.75 -10.28 -6.92
N GLU A 170 -3.85 -9.15 -6.21
CA GLU A 170 -4.90 -8.16 -6.48
C GLU A 170 -4.66 -7.45 -7.82
N ASP A 171 -5.70 -7.37 -8.64
CA ASP A 171 -5.67 -6.63 -9.90
C ASP A 171 -5.77 -5.12 -9.65
N LYS A 172 -4.65 -4.42 -9.88
CA LYS A 172 -4.54 -2.96 -9.77
C LYS A 172 -5.59 -2.21 -10.60
N HIS A 173 -6.04 -2.79 -11.72
CA HIS A 173 -7.02 -2.18 -12.62
C HIS A 173 -8.46 -2.37 -12.15
N ARG A 174 -8.71 -3.24 -11.16
CA ARG A 174 -10.03 -3.43 -10.54
C ARG A 174 -10.17 -2.72 -9.21
N ILE A 175 -9.06 -2.37 -8.56
CA ILE A 175 -9.10 -1.58 -7.33
C ILE A 175 -9.60 -0.16 -7.66
N ARG A 176 -10.70 0.22 -7.03
CA ARG A 176 -11.31 1.55 -7.13
C ARG A 176 -11.22 2.25 -5.78
N GLY A 177 -11.18 3.56 -5.85
CA GLY A 177 -11.38 4.45 -4.74
C GLY A 177 -12.84 4.56 -4.37
N THR A 178 -13.10 5.05 -3.17
CA THR A 178 -14.45 5.33 -2.69
C THR A 178 -14.89 6.74 -3.09
N LYS A 179 -16.20 6.99 -3.08
CA LYS A 179 -16.75 8.36 -3.18
C LYS A 179 -16.12 9.29 -2.14
N ASP A 180 -15.80 8.75 -0.97
CA ASP A 180 -15.18 9.46 0.14
C ASP A 180 -13.74 9.95 -0.14
N MET A 181 -13.05 9.41 -1.16
CA MET A 181 -11.81 9.99 -1.67
C MET A 181 -12.01 11.30 -2.42
N LYS A 182 -13.25 11.59 -2.84
CA LYS A 182 -13.68 12.86 -3.43
C LYS A 182 -14.70 13.60 -2.57
N ALA A 183 -15.16 13.03 -1.45
CA ALA A 183 -16.11 13.67 -0.54
C ALA A 183 -15.37 14.75 0.25
N LYS A 184 -15.28 15.93 -0.35
CA LYS A 184 -14.75 17.11 0.30
C LYS A 184 -15.76 17.57 1.34
N ALA A 185 -15.29 17.96 2.52
CA ALA A 185 -16.15 18.69 3.45
C ALA A 185 -16.52 20.02 2.77
N ARG A 186 -17.81 20.32 2.66
CA ARG A 186 -18.28 21.47 1.88
C ARG A 186 -18.39 22.69 2.79
N VAL A 187 -18.02 23.84 2.24
CA VAL A 187 -18.32 25.15 2.83
C VAL A 187 -19.14 25.89 1.81
N THR A 188 -20.42 26.08 2.09
CA THR A 188 -21.26 27.05 1.38
C THR A 188 -20.97 28.41 2.00
N LEU A 189 -20.49 29.33 1.17
CA LEU A 189 -20.35 30.75 1.52
C LEU A 189 -21.71 31.44 1.43
#